data_AF-A0A1B9L6H0-F1
#
_entry.id   AF-A0A1B9L6H0-F1
#
_cell.length_a   1.000
_cell.length_b   1.000
_cell.length_c   1.000
_cell.angle_alpha   90.00
_cell.angle_beta   90.00
_cell.angle_gamma   90.00
#
_symmetry.space_group_name_H-M   'P 1'
#
loop_
_entity.id
_entity.type
_entity.pdbx_description
1 polymer ?
#
loop_
_entity_poly.entity_id
_entity_poly.type
_entity_poly.pdbx_seq_one_letter_code
_entity_poly.pdbx_strand_id
1 'polypeptide(L)' 'MKNFNQLTQVDTSENVIINLNTYAKIEQAETIARNCINSHSNPTDFMIIICCIADLLHSVIEKSE' A
#
# COMPACT_ATOMS: atom_id res chain seq x y z
N MET A 1 -21.45 8.59 -30.53
CA MET A 1 -20.58 7.65 -29.80
C MET A 1 -19.39 8.44 -29.29
N LYS A 2 -19.24 8.60 -27.97
CA LYS A 2 -18.11 9.34 -27.37
C LYS A 2 -17.07 8.32 -26.92
N ASN A 3 -15.81 8.54 -27.31
CA ASN A 3 -14.68 7.65 -27.04
C ASN A 3 -14.40 7.59 -25.53
N PHE A 4 -14.56 6.42 -24.92
CA PHE A 4 -14.36 6.17 -23.48
C PHE A 4 -12.89 5.85 -23.09
N ASN A 5 -11.91 6.09 -23.98
CA ASN A 5 -10.52 5.68 -23.78
C ASN A 5 -9.55 6.83 -23.43
N GLN A 6 -10.03 7.94 -22.86
CA GLN A 6 -9.11 8.93 -22.29
C GLN A 6 -8.79 8.53 -20.84
N LEU A 7 -7.61 7.94 -20.64
CA LEU A 7 -6.98 7.88 -19.33
C LEU A 7 -6.72 9.34 -18.90
N THR A 8 -7.54 9.85 -17.99
CA THR A 8 -7.27 11.13 -17.32
C THR A 8 -5.95 10.99 -16.58
N GLN A 9 -4.99 11.84 -16.92
CA GLN A 9 -3.71 11.92 -16.22
C GLN A 9 -4.02 12.28 -14.76
N VAL A 10 -3.77 11.34 -13.85
CA VAL A 10 -3.95 11.57 -12.41
C VAL A 10 -2.88 12.56 -11.99
N ASP A 11 -3.32 13.73 -11.55
CA ASP A 11 -2.46 14.76 -10.99
C ASP A 11 -1.84 14.21 -9.70
N THR A 12 -0.52 13.97 -9.71
CA THR A 12 0.23 13.45 -8.56
C THR A 12 0.70 14.57 -7.62
N SER A 13 0.34 15.82 -7.90
CA SER A 13 0.70 16.97 -7.05
C SER A 13 -0.20 17.10 -5.83
N GLU A 14 -1.41 16.54 -5.86
CA GLU A 14 -2.23 16.36 -4.67
C GLU A 14 -1.87 15.05 -3.98
N ASN A 15 -1.58 15.11 -2.68
CA ASN A 15 -1.47 13.92 -1.85
C ASN A 15 -2.81 13.18 -1.89
N VAL A 16 -2.89 12.13 -2.71
CA VAL A 16 -4.06 11.25 -2.76
C VAL A 16 -4.08 10.44 -1.46
N ILE A 17 -4.83 10.95 -0.48
CA ILE A 17 -5.08 10.22 0.77
C ILE A 17 -6.13 9.16 0.48
N ILE A 18 -5.68 7.95 0.15
CA ILE A 18 -6.58 6.80 -0.01
C ILE A 18 -6.96 6.30 1.39
N ASN A 19 -8.20 6.56 1.79
CA ASN A 19 -8.72 6.10 3.08
C ASN A 19 -9.11 4.62 2.99
N LEU A 20 -8.12 3.75 3.20
CA LEU A 20 -8.32 2.29 3.12
C LEU A 20 -9.10 1.78 4.32
N ASN A 21 -10.09 0.94 4.06
CA ASN A 21 -10.75 0.16 5.11
C ASN A 21 -9.79 -0.91 5.66
N THR A 22 -10.16 -1.52 6.79
CA THR A 22 -9.34 -2.50 7.50
C THR A 22 -8.89 -3.67 6.60
N TYR A 23 -9.79 -4.21 5.78
CA TYR A 23 -9.47 -5.33 4.89
C TYR A 23 -8.47 -4.95 3.82
N ALA A 24 -8.64 -3.78 3.19
CA ALA A 24 -7.72 -3.29 2.15
C ALA A 24 -6.31 -3.03 2.70
N LYS A 25 -6.19 -2.58 3.95
CA LYS A 25 -4.90 -2.41 4.62
C LYS A 25 -4.20 -3.75 4.89
N ILE A 26 -4.95 -4.77 5.30
CA ILE A 26 -4.42 -6.13 5.51
C ILE A 26 -3.94 -6.72 4.17
N GLU A 27 -4.73 -6.57 3.10
CA GLU A 27 -4.37 -7.05 1.76
C GLU A 27 -3.11 -6.35 1.22
N GLN A 28 -2.95 -5.05 1.44
CA GLN A 28 -1.73 -4.33 1.09
C GLN A 28 -0.52 -4.83 1.89
N ALA A 29 -0.68 -5.05 3.20
CA ALA A 29 0.38 -5.59 4.04
C ALA A 29 0.86 -6.98 3.53
N GLU A 30 -0.09 -7.84 3.14
CA GLU A 30 0.21 -9.16 2.56
C GLU A 30 0.94 -9.04 1.21
N THR A 31 0.45 -8.16 0.33
CA THR A 31 1.04 -7.94 -1.00
C THR A 31 2.48 -7.44 -0.89
N ILE A 32 2.72 -6.48 0.00
CA ILE A 32 4.06 -5.93 0.26
C ILE A 32 4.98 -7.01 0.85
N ALA A 33 4.49 -7.80 1.81
CA ALA A 33 5.26 -8.90 2.40
C ALA A 33 5.65 -9.95 1.35
N ARG A 34 4.73 -10.33 0.47
CA ARG A 34 4.97 -11.29 -0.61
C ARG A 34 6.00 -10.76 -1.61
N ASN A 35 5.94 -9.49 -1.98
CA ASN A 35 6.96 -8.87 -2.82
C ASN A 35 8.31 -8.79 -2.11
N CYS A 36 8.33 -8.50 -0.80
CA CYS A 36 9.54 -8.45 0.00
C CYS A 36 10.27 -9.81 0.01
N ILE A 37 9.54 -10.91 0.25
CA ILE A 37 10.09 -12.27 0.27
C ILE A 37 10.67 -12.67 -1.10
N ASN A 38 9.99 -12.29 -2.18
CA ASN A 38 10.38 -12.67 -3.54
C ASN A 38 11.37 -11.71 -4.20
N SER A 39 11.59 -10.54 -3.59
CA SER A 39 12.60 -9.59 -4.06
C SER A 39 13.93 -9.91 -3.39
N HIS A 40 15.02 -9.88 -4.17
CA HIS A 40 16.38 -9.92 -3.64
C HIS A 40 16.76 -8.56 -3.02
N SER A 41 15.94 -8.10 -2.06
CA SER A 41 16.12 -6.85 -1.35
C SER A 41 17.39 -6.90 -0.52
N ASN A 42 18.14 -5.80 -0.49
CA ASN A 42 19.24 -5.67 0.47
C ASN A 42 18.66 -5.56 1.91
N PRO A 43 19.48 -5.80 2.95
CA PRO A 43 19.00 -5.78 4.34
C PRO A 43 18.33 -4.47 4.77
N THR A 44 18.75 -3.33 4.22
CA THR A 44 18.18 -2.02 4.54
C THR A 44 16.76 -1.88 3.98
N ASP A 45 16.57 -2.22 2.70
CA ASP A 45 15.25 -2.19 2.06
C ASP A 45 14.29 -3.16 2.73
N PHE A 46 14.79 -4.35 3.10
CA PHE A 46 14.01 -5.33 3.86
C PHE A 46 13.49 -4.74 5.18
N MET A 47 14.36 -4.08 5.96
CA MET A 47 13.96 -3.47 7.23
C MET A 47 12.90 -2.38 7.04
N ILE A 48 13.08 -1.51 6.04
CA ILE A 48 12.11 -0.45 5.73
C ILE A 48 10.74 -1.06 5.38
N ILE A 49 10.73 -2.10 4.54
CA ILE A 49 9.49 -2.77 4.13
C ILE A 49 8.77 -3.41 5.32
N ILE A 50 9.50 -4.05 6.23
CA ILE A 50 8.93 -4.64 7.44
C ILE A 50 8.33 -3.57 8.36
N CYS A 51 8.97 -2.42 8.52
CA CYS A 51 8.39 -1.29 9.26
C CYS A 51 7.09 -0.80 8.62
N CYS A 52 7.03 -0.65 7.29
CA CYS A 52 5.80 -0.26 6.60
C CYS A 52 4.66 -1.26 6.79
N ILE A 53 4.96 -2.57 6.75
CA ILE A 53 3.98 -3.63 7.05
C ILE A 53 3.48 -3.51 8.49
N ALA A 54 4.39 -3.29 9.44
CA ALA A 54 4.03 -3.14 10.85
C ALA A 54 3.12 -1.93 11.10
N ASP A 55 3.40 -0.78 10.49
CA ASP A 55 2.57 0.43 10.61
C ASP A 55 1.16 0.21 10.02
N LEU A 56 1.07 -0.48 8.87
CA LEU A 56 -0.23 -0.82 8.27
C LEU A 56 -1.07 -1.70 9.20
N LEU A 57 -0.46 -2.74 9.78
CA LEU A 57 -1.14 -3.67 10.69
C LEU A 57 -1.49 -3.01 12.03
N HIS A 58 -0.60 -2.18 12.57
CA HIS A 58 -0.89 -1.41 13.77
C HIS A 58 -2.10 -0.49 13.57
N SER A 59 -2.18 0.21 12.44
CA SER A 59 -3.32 1.09 12.11
C SER A 59 -4.65 0.35 11.89
N VAL A 60 -4.58 -0.97 11.66
CA VAL A 60 -5.73 -1.88 11.58
C VAL A 60 -6.18 -2.28 12.99
N ILE A 61 -5.23 -2.65 13.85
CA ILE A 61 -5.48 -3.05 15.23
C ILE A 61 -6.04 -1.89 16.05
N GLU A 62 -5.44 -0.69 16.00
CA GLU A 62 -5.92 0.48 16.77
C GLU A 62 -7.32 0.94 16.36
N LYS A 63 -7.74 0.74 15.10
CA LYS A 63 -9.11 1.06 14.66
C LYS A 63 -10.14 -0.02 15.02
N SER A 64 -9.69 -1.14 15.57
CA SER A 64 -10.53 -2.27 15.95
C SER A 64 -10.89 -2.27 17.45
N GLU A 65 -10.27 -1.39 18.24
CA GLU A 65 -10.64 -1.03 19.62
C GLU A 65 -11.62 0.15 19.65
#